data_AF-A0A2A5DIQ5-F1
#
_entry.id   AF-A0A2A5DIQ5-F1
#
_cell.length_a   1.000
_cell.length_b   1.000
_cell.length_c   1.000
_cell.angle_alpha   90.00
_cell.angle_beta   90.00
_cell.angle_gamma   90.00
#
_symmetry.space_group_name_H-M   'P 1'
#
loop_
_entity.id
_entity.type
_entity.pdbx_description
1 polymer ?
#
loop_
_entity_poly.entity_id
_entity_poly.type
_entity_poly.pdbx_seq_one_letter_code
_entity_poly.pdbx_strand_id
1 'polypeptide(L)'
;MGSKTMPELTPEQEMQFIKEGYVIIKNAFDPVNNVTLKKWTDDIWERCEVDKTSPDKWPDKIHLPISESIPFKTLSAKAYKIICDIIGGEERLFNDIEIHNGFIANFSLGHDKPWVEPADATGWHSDGDFFRHFLDSPEQGILIGSYFTDVHHQGGATLISPGSHLEIARFLAEHPEGMLPSFISDNKLKEKCHSFIEAIVDAGDMVIMHPFMLHASSQNKLKTVRLMNNNNIKIKDPLCFHRQDKNYSLVEKAILFALKKDYFDFTITHKRESIIPDRIAMQKAFSDKEEARKNNTN
;
A
#
# COMPACT_ATOMS: atom_id res chain seq x y z
N MET A 1 -35.52 14.04 -10.48
CA MET A 1 -34.36 13.31 -11.01
C MET A 1 -33.12 14.12 -10.68
N GLY A 2 -32.55 13.89 -9.49
CA GLY A 2 -31.29 14.55 -9.10
C GLY A 2 -30.14 13.78 -9.74
N SER A 3 -29.36 14.45 -10.59
CA SER A 3 -28.06 13.96 -11.04
C SER A 3 -27.21 13.69 -9.80
N LYS A 4 -27.11 12.41 -9.39
CA LYS A 4 -26.08 11.96 -8.46
C LYS A 4 -24.78 11.98 -9.26
N THR A 5 -24.04 13.08 -9.17
CA THR A 5 -22.66 13.14 -9.63
C THR A 5 -21.92 11.94 -9.03
N MET A 6 -21.33 11.12 -9.89
CA MET A 6 -20.52 10.00 -9.44
C MET A 6 -19.37 10.52 -8.57
N PRO A 7 -18.90 9.78 -7.57
CA PRO A 7 -17.87 10.29 -6.67
C PRO A 7 -16.52 10.20 -7.36
N GLU A 8 -16.08 11.34 -7.85
CA GLU A 8 -14.69 11.67 -8.16
C GLU A 8 -13.97 12.05 -6.86
N LEU A 9 -12.63 12.03 -6.85
CA LEU A 9 -11.90 12.68 -5.77
C LEU A 9 -12.32 14.16 -5.71
N THR A 10 -12.53 14.68 -4.51
CA THR A 10 -12.75 16.13 -4.40
C THR A 10 -11.43 16.86 -4.70
N PRO A 11 -11.48 18.13 -5.13
CA PRO A 11 -10.26 18.94 -5.32
C PRO A 11 -9.36 18.95 -4.08
N GLU A 12 -9.95 18.90 -2.88
CA GLU A 12 -9.21 18.81 -1.62
C GLU A 12 -8.47 17.47 -1.48
N GLN A 13 -9.11 16.35 -1.85
CA GLN A 13 -8.47 15.03 -1.82
C GLN A 13 -7.39 14.89 -2.89
N GLU A 14 -7.58 15.47 -4.08
CA GLU A 14 -6.53 15.53 -5.10
C GLU A 14 -5.32 16.33 -4.58
N MET A 15 -5.56 17.50 -3.99
CA MET A 15 -4.51 18.31 -3.43
C MET A 15 -3.85 17.66 -2.21
N GLN A 16 -4.60 16.91 -1.41
CA GLN A 16 -4.05 16.09 -0.34
C GLN A 16 -3.13 15.02 -0.91
N PHE A 17 -3.55 14.27 -1.95
CA PHE A 17 -2.68 13.29 -2.59
C PHE A 17 -1.39 13.94 -3.12
N ILE A 18 -1.49 15.09 -3.77
CA ILE A 18 -0.34 15.81 -4.33
C ILE A 18 0.62 16.25 -3.22
N LYS A 19 0.13 16.90 -2.17
CA LYS A 19 0.96 17.52 -1.13
C LYS A 19 1.41 16.56 -0.04
N GLU A 20 0.52 15.64 0.35
CA GLU A 20 0.71 14.72 1.47
C GLU A 20 0.97 13.29 1.01
N GLY A 21 0.69 12.94 -0.23
CA GLY A 21 1.06 11.66 -0.83
C GLY A 21 0.12 10.51 -0.53
N TYR A 22 -1.05 10.77 0.06
CA TYR A 22 -2.05 9.75 0.32
C TYR A 22 -3.48 10.33 0.33
N VAL A 23 -4.46 9.43 0.22
CA VAL A 23 -5.88 9.73 0.46
C VAL A 23 -6.52 8.49 1.07
N ILE A 24 -7.48 8.70 1.97
CA ILE A 24 -8.31 7.64 2.53
C ILE A 24 -9.67 7.63 1.81
N ILE A 25 -10.00 6.49 1.20
CA ILE A 25 -11.31 6.24 0.60
C ILE A 25 -12.16 5.50 1.61
N LYS A 26 -13.10 6.24 2.22
CA LYS A 26 -14.02 5.69 3.21
C LYS A 26 -15.04 4.75 2.56
N ASN A 27 -15.32 3.61 3.21
CA ASN A 27 -16.27 2.60 2.75
C ASN A 27 -16.02 2.22 1.27
N ALA A 28 -14.76 1.97 0.93
CA ALA A 28 -14.36 1.62 -0.42
C ALA A 28 -14.92 0.25 -0.83
N PHE A 29 -15.07 -0.68 0.11
CA PHE A 29 -15.74 -1.97 -0.04
C PHE A 29 -16.42 -2.37 1.28
N ASP A 30 -17.21 -3.44 1.28
CA ASP A 30 -17.96 -3.89 2.47
C ASP A 30 -17.49 -5.29 2.90
N PRO A 31 -16.48 -5.40 3.79
CA PRO A 31 -16.00 -6.70 4.25
C PRO A 31 -16.97 -7.41 5.20
N VAL A 32 -17.92 -6.70 5.79
CA VAL A 32 -18.82 -7.24 6.82
C VAL A 32 -20.03 -7.92 6.18
N ASN A 33 -20.65 -7.29 5.19
CA ASN A 33 -21.86 -7.81 4.55
C ASN A 33 -21.57 -8.60 3.26
N ASN A 34 -20.38 -8.46 2.67
CA ASN A 34 -19.99 -9.29 1.54
C ASN A 34 -19.67 -10.72 2.01
N VAL A 35 -20.43 -11.70 1.52
CA VAL A 35 -20.34 -13.12 1.94
C VAL A 35 -18.92 -13.68 1.79
N THR A 36 -18.25 -13.39 0.66
CA THR A 36 -16.90 -13.89 0.38
C THR A 36 -15.88 -13.25 1.33
N LEU A 37 -15.92 -11.93 1.49
CA LEU A 37 -14.97 -11.22 2.35
C LEU A 37 -15.17 -11.59 3.82
N LYS A 38 -16.42 -11.72 4.27
CA LYS A 38 -16.75 -12.16 5.63
C LYS A 38 -16.18 -13.54 5.91
N LYS A 39 -16.37 -14.50 4.98
CA LYS A 39 -15.78 -15.83 5.07
C LYS A 39 -14.25 -15.73 5.24
N TRP A 40 -13.58 -14.96 4.39
CA TRP A 40 -12.12 -14.80 4.48
C TRP A 40 -11.67 -14.23 5.84
N THR A 41 -12.39 -13.25 6.40
CA THR A 41 -12.07 -12.70 7.72
C THR A 41 -12.34 -13.66 8.87
N ASP A 42 -13.39 -14.50 8.77
CA ASP A 42 -13.72 -15.50 9.78
C ASP A 42 -12.71 -16.66 9.78
N ASP A 43 -12.24 -17.07 8.60
CA ASP A 43 -11.30 -18.18 8.40
C ASP A 43 -9.88 -17.88 8.92
N ILE A 44 -9.58 -16.63 9.32
CA ILE A 44 -8.23 -16.22 9.70
C ILE A 44 -7.65 -17.04 10.87
N TRP A 45 -8.50 -17.42 11.83
CA TRP A 45 -8.09 -18.17 13.02
C TRP A 45 -7.62 -19.56 12.67
N GLU A 46 -8.36 -20.23 11.79
CA GLU A 46 -7.99 -21.56 11.29
C GLU A 46 -6.75 -21.48 10.40
N ARG A 47 -6.71 -20.51 9.46
CA ARG A 47 -5.60 -20.35 8.52
C ARG A 47 -4.27 -19.98 9.19
N CYS A 48 -4.33 -19.25 10.31
CA CYS A 48 -3.15 -18.90 11.09
C CYS A 48 -2.82 -19.91 12.20
N GLU A 49 -3.66 -20.92 12.43
CA GLU A 49 -3.55 -21.84 13.57
C GLU A 49 -3.53 -21.10 14.93
N VAL A 50 -4.36 -20.05 15.05
CA VAL A 50 -4.44 -19.18 16.23
C VAL A 50 -5.79 -19.35 16.91
N ASP A 51 -5.77 -19.65 18.22
CA ASP A 51 -6.98 -19.67 19.04
C ASP A 51 -7.47 -18.25 19.35
N LYS A 52 -8.62 -17.88 18.78
CA LYS A 52 -9.31 -16.61 19.01
C LYS A 52 -9.57 -16.32 20.49
N THR A 53 -9.73 -17.33 21.32
CA THR A 53 -10.07 -17.18 22.75
C THR A 53 -8.85 -17.01 23.66
N SER A 54 -7.64 -17.09 23.11
CA SER A 54 -6.37 -17.02 23.85
C SER A 54 -5.47 -15.85 23.39
N PRO A 55 -5.86 -14.58 23.58
CA PRO A 55 -5.11 -13.40 23.11
C PRO A 55 -3.70 -13.24 23.70
N ASP A 56 -3.39 -13.91 24.81
CA ASP A 56 -2.04 -13.93 25.38
C ASP A 56 -1.07 -14.88 24.66
N LYS A 57 -1.60 -15.75 23.79
CA LYS A 57 -0.81 -16.66 22.95
C LYS A 57 -0.77 -16.23 21.48
N TRP A 58 -1.39 -15.10 21.15
CA TRP A 58 -1.40 -14.64 19.77
C TRP A 58 0.02 -14.30 19.30
N PRO A 59 0.38 -14.66 18.07
CA PRO A 59 1.65 -14.29 17.47
C PRO A 59 1.70 -12.77 17.20
N ASP A 60 2.85 -12.27 16.75
CA ASP A 60 2.99 -10.85 16.37
C ASP A 60 2.23 -10.54 15.07
N LYS A 61 2.80 -10.94 13.93
CA LYS A 61 2.30 -10.65 12.58
C LYS A 61 2.53 -11.85 11.67
N ILE A 62 1.53 -12.17 10.85
CA ILE A 62 1.57 -13.26 9.87
C ILE A 62 1.25 -12.69 8.49
N HIS A 63 2.05 -13.08 7.49
CA HIS A 63 1.78 -12.81 6.08
C HIS A 63 1.21 -14.08 5.47
N LEU A 64 -0.11 -14.12 5.28
CA LEU A 64 -0.77 -15.31 4.72
C LEU A 64 -0.54 -15.39 3.21
N PRO A 65 -0.33 -16.61 2.67
CA PRO A 65 -0.33 -16.80 1.24
C PRO A 65 -1.74 -16.61 0.67
N ILE A 66 -1.79 -16.35 -0.63
CA ILE A 66 -3.03 -16.15 -1.37
C ILE A 66 -3.55 -17.52 -1.80
N SER A 67 -4.81 -17.81 -1.50
CA SER A 67 -5.49 -18.99 -2.07
C SER A 67 -6.78 -18.63 -2.82
N GLU A 68 -7.34 -17.46 -2.57
CA GLU A 68 -8.52 -16.95 -3.25
C GLU A 68 -8.32 -15.44 -3.52
N SER A 69 -8.74 -14.99 -4.69
CA SER A 69 -8.81 -13.58 -5.05
C SER A 69 -10.11 -13.28 -5.82
N ILE A 70 -10.52 -12.03 -5.80
CA ILE A 70 -11.65 -11.53 -6.59
C ILE A 70 -11.28 -10.20 -7.25
N PRO A 71 -11.73 -9.96 -8.50
CA PRO A 71 -11.47 -8.71 -9.18
C PRO A 71 -12.08 -7.52 -8.42
N PHE A 72 -11.25 -6.56 -8.03
CA PHE A 72 -11.68 -5.44 -7.18
C PHE A 72 -12.77 -4.59 -7.83
N LYS A 73 -12.75 -4.47 -9.16
CA LYS A 73 -13.80 -3.77 -9.94
C LYS A 73 -15.20 -4.33 -9.66
N THR A 74 -15.32 -5.62 -9.36
CA THR A 74 -16.59 -6.28 -9.02
C THR A 74 -17.06 -5.99 -7.59
N LEU A 75 -16.12 -5.75 -6.67
CA LEU A 75 -16.42 -5.35 -5.29
C LEU A 75 -16.81 -3.87 -5.20
N SER A 76 -16.10 -3.02 -5.93
CA SER A 76 -16.31 -1.58 -5.87
C SER A 76 -15.90 -0.89 -7.16
N ALA A 77 -16.87 -0.71 -8.06
CA ALA A 77 -16.69 0.10 -9.27
C ALA A 77 -16.29 1.56 -8.93
N LYS A 78 -16.78 2.08 -7.80
CA LYS A 78 -16.45 3.42 -7.30
C LYS A 78 -14.97 3.56 -6.96
N ALA A 79 -14.47 2.72 -6.04
CA ALA A 79 -13.09 2.81 -5.60
C ALA A 79 -12.12 2.43 -6.73
N TYR A 80 -12.51 1.49 -7.58
CA TYR A 80 -11.77 1.15 -8.79
C TYR A 80 -11.60 2.37 -9.72
N LYS A 81 -12.68 3.13 -9.99
CA LYS A 81 -12.59 4.35 -10.80
C LYS A 81 -11.62 5.37 -10.18
N ILE A 82 -11.70 5.60 -8.87
CA ILE A 82 -10.80 6.53 -8.16
C ILE A 82 -9.34 6.11 -8.34
N ILE A 83 -9.04 4.82 -8.23
CA ILE A 83 -7.69 4.30 -8.49
C ILE A 83 -7.24 4.62 -9.91
N CYS A 84 -8.09 4.33 -10.91
CA CYS A 84 -7.81 4.64 -12.31
C CYS A 84 -7.57 6.15 -12.52
N ASP A 85 -8.38 7.02 -11.92
CA ASP A 85 -8.23 8.47 -12.02
C ASP A 85 -6.87 8.93 -11.44
N ILE A 86 -6.44 8.38 -10.29
CA ILE A 86 -5.15 8.71 -9.67
C ILE A 86 -3.97 8.37 -10.59
N ILE A 87 -4.00 7.19 -11.23
CA ILE A 87 -2.93 6.76 -12.13
C ILE A 87 -3.05 7.37 -13.53
N GLY A 88 -4.15 8.07 -13.84
CA GLY A 88 -4.38 8.77 -15.10
C GLY A 88 -4.98 7.89 -16.20
N GLY A 89 -5.81 6.91 -15.84
CA GLY A 89 -6.61 6.09 -16.76
C GLY A 89 -6.53 4.59 -16.49
N GLU A 90 -7.63 3.87 -16.77
CA GLU A 90 -7.69 2.41 -16.65
C GLU A 90 -6.73 1.73 -17.64
N GLU A 91 -6.53 2.31 -18.81
CA GLU A 91 -5.64 1.80 -19.85
C GLU A 91 -4.16 1.76 -19.43
N ARG A 92 -3.79 2.50 -18.38
CA ARG A 92 -2.43 2.51 -17.81
C ARG A 92 -2.17 1.37 -16.85
N LEU A 93 -3.19 0.66 -16.36
CA LEU A 93 -3.02 -0.49 -15.47
C LEU A 93 -2.30 -1.62 -16.18
N PHE A 94 -1.20 -2.10 -15.61
CA PHE A 94 -0.48 -3.25 -16.19
C PHE A 94 -1.32 -4.54 -16.12
N ASN A 95 -2.01 -4.75 -15.01
CA ASN A 95 -2.93 -5.87 -14.76
C ASN A 95 -4.19 -5.34 -14.05
N ASP A 96 -5.25 -6.15 -14.05
CA ASP A 96 -6.41 -5.92 -13.21
C ASP A 96 -6.04 -5.91 -11.71
N ILE A 97 -6.86 -5.19 -10.94
CA ILE A 97 -6.68 -5.05 -9.49
C ILE A 97 -7.45 -6.15 -8.79
N GLU A 98 -6.77 -6.92 -7.95
CA GLU A 98 -7.35 -8.02 -7.18
C GLU A 98 -7.39 -7.67 -5.68
N ILE A 99 -8.42 -8.18 -5.00
CA ILE A 99 -8.47 -8.29 -3.54
C ILE A 99 -8.42 -9.76 -3.18
N HIS A 100 -7.67 -10.12 -2.13
CA HIS A 100 -7.36 -11.51 -1.85
C HIS A 100 -7.31 -11.85 -0.36
N ASN A 101 -7.45 -13.14 -0.06
CA ASN A 101 -7.41 -13.65 1.32
C ASN A 101 -5.99 -13.79 1.90
N GLY A 102 -4.93 -13.50 1.14
CA GLY A 102 -3.54 -13.44 1.64
C GLY A 102 -3.28 -12.19 2.50
N PHE A 103 -3.89 -12.10 3.69
CA PHE A 103 -3.78 -10.92 4.54
C PHE A 103 -2.39 -10.74 5.16
N ILE A 104 -2.01 -9.49 5.38
CA ILE A 104 -1.00 -9.11 6.37
C ILE A 104 -1.73 -8.94 7.71
N ALA A 105 -1.81 -10.03 8.47
CA ALA A 105 -2.52 -10.10 9.73
C ALA A 105 -1.60 -9.69 10.89
N ASN A 106 -1.88 -8.55 11.52
CA ASN A 106 -1.20 -8.13 12.74
C ASN A 106 -2.08 -8.48 13.95
N PHE A 107 -1.66 -9.46 14.73
CA PHE A 107 -2.41 -9.95 15.89
C PHE A 107 -1.97 -9.23 17.17
N SER A 108 -0.66 -9.05 17.38
CA SER A 108 -0.14 -8.50 18.63
C SER A 108 1.27 -7.88 18.52
N LEU A 109 1.69 -7.46 17.32
CA LEU A 109 3.04 -6.96 17.08
C LEU A 109 3.49 -5.94 18.14
N GLY A 110 4.51 -6.28 18.91
CA GLY A 110 5.11 -5.39 19.92
C GLY A 110 4.14 -4.96 21.04
N HIS A 111 3.11 -5.77 21.33
CA HIS A 111 2.17 -5.52 22.41
C HIS A 111 2.80 -5.59 23.81
N ASP A 112 3.98 -6.18 23.95
CA ASP A 112 4.75 -6.35 25.18
C ASP A 112 5.70 -5.17 25.47
N LYS A 113 5.96 -4.31 24.48
CA LYS A 113 6.85 -3.15 24.59
C LYS A 113 6.08 -1.85 24.84
N PRO A 114 6.67 -0.81 25.47
CA PRO A 114 6.03 0.51 25.57
C PRO A 114 5.59 1.04 24.20
N TRP A 115 4.52 1.84 24.17
CA TRP A 115 4.10 2.52 22.94
C TRP A 115 5.20 3.46 22.45
N VAL A 116 5.47 3.42 21.16
CA VAL A 116 6.41 4.30 20.46
C VAL A 116 5.59 5.21 19.54
N GLU A 117 5.79 6.52 19.70
CA GLU A 117 5.14 7.50 18.84
C GLU A 117 5.56 7.30 17.36
N PRO A 118 4.69 7.60 16.38
CA PRO A 118 4.99 7.38 14.97
C PRO A 118 6.35 7.94 14.51
N ALA A 119 6.72 9.12 15.00
CA ALA A 119 7.98 9.76 14.66
C ALA A 119 9.22 8.97 15.12
N ASP A 120 9.11 8.20 16.20
CA ASP A 120 10.21 7.43 16.80
C ASP A 120 10.19 5.96 16.36
N ALA A 121 9.16 5.55 15.61
CA ALA A 121 9.04 4.19 15.11
C ALA A 121 10.20 3.82 14.16
N THR A 122 10.55 2.54 14.15
CA THR A 122 11.56 1.95 13.26
C THR A 122 10.93 1.22 12.09
N GLY A 123 11.72 0.88 11.07
CA GLY A 123 11.24 0.10 9.93
C GLY A 123 10.48 0.91 8.89
N TRP A 124 10.72 2.22 8.86
CA TRP A 124 10.28 3.10 7.77
C TRP A 124 10.91 2.68 6.46
N HIS A 125 10.08 2.53 5.44
CA HIS A 125 10.48 2.18 4.08
C HIS A 125 9.43 2.67 3.08
N SER A 126 9.78 2.60 1.80
CA SER A 126 8.85 2.64 0.68
C SER A 126 8.97 1.29 -0.03
N ASP A 127 7.86 0.81 -0.58
CA ASP A 127 7.83 -0.48 -1.26
C ASP A 127 8.66 -0.45 -2.56
N GLY A 128 9.01 -1.65 -3.04
CA GLY A 128 9.70 -1.86 -4.31
C GLY A 128 11.00 -2.65 -4.23
N ASP A 129 11.12 -3.59 -3.28
CA ASP A 129 12.30 -4.43 -3.07
C ASP A 129 12.70 -5.35 -4.25
N PHE A 130 11.91 -5.35 -5.33
CA PHE A 130 12.02 -6.24 -6.48
C PHE A 130 12.45 -5.53 -7.78
N PHE A 131 12.88 -4.27 -7.74
CA PHE A 131 13.37 -3.56 -8.93
C PHE A 131 14.36 -2.42 -8.59
N ARG A 132 15.13 -1.97 -9.57
CA ARG A 132 15.88 -0.72 -9.47
C ARG A 132 14.95 0.47 -9.64
N HIS A 133 14.91 1.35 -8.65
CA HIS A 133 14.03 2.50 -8.63
C HIS A 133 14.54 3.65 -9.50
N PHE A 134 13.64 4.19 -10.31
CA PHE A 134 13.83 5.46 -11.02
C PHE A 134 12.68 6.42 -10.67
N LEU A 135 12.86 7.70 -10.97
CA LEU A 135 11.77 8.68 -10.79
C LEU A 135 10.51 8.30 -11.58
N ASP A 136 10.68 7.64 -12.72
CA ASP A 136 9.62 7.29 -13.67
C ASP A 136 9.21 5.81 -13.64
N SER A 137 9.61 5.05 -12.61
CA SER A 137 9.41 3.59 -12.55
C SER A 137 7.96 3.14 -12.76
N PRO A 138 7.67 2.31 -13.79
CA PRO A 138 6.34 1.73 -13.99
C PRO A 138 6.03 0.56 -13.06
N GLU A 139 7.05 -0.01 -12.42
CA GLU A 139 6.95 -1.18 -11.54
C GLU A 139 6.14 -0.91 -10.26
N GLN A 140 5.84 0.36 -9.98
CA GLN A 140 5.03 0.81 -8.85
C GLN A 140 4.39 2.16 -9.16
N GLY A 141 3.14 2.14 -9.62
CA GLY A 141 2.34 3.32 -9.94
C GLY A 141 1.69 3.94 -8.71
N ILE A 142 1.08 3.12 -7.85
CA ILE A 142 0.56 3.51 -6.52
C ILE A 142 0.61 2.32 -5.57
N LEU A 143 0.53 2.60 -4.27
CA LEU A 143 0.38 1.60 -3.22
C LEU A 143 -1.00 1.70 -2.57
N ILE A 144 -1.63 0.57 -2.30
CA ILE A 144 -2.99 0.51 -1.76
C ILE A 144 -3.02 -0.40 -0.53
N GLY A 145 -3.33 0.17 0.63
CA GLY A 145 -3.72 -0.57 1.82
C GLY A 145 -5.23 -0.75 1.88
N SER A 146 -5.74 -1.97 1.75
CA SER A 146 -7.18 -2.30 1.86
C SER A 146 -7.44 -2.99 3.20
N TYR A 147 -8.36 -2.46 4.02
CA TYR A 147 -8.53 -2.90 5.41
C TYR A 147 -9.83 -3.68 5.62
N PHE A 148 -9.75 -4.85 6.26
CA PHE A 148 -10.87 -5.78 6.46
C PHE A 148 -11.39 -5.78 7.91
N THR A 149 -10.71 -5.06 8.79
CA THR A 149 -11.03 -4.88 10.21
C THR A 149 -10.76 -3.43 10.58
N ASP A 150 -11.45 -2.94 11.60
CA ASP A 150 -11.19 -1.61 12.13
C ASP A 150 -9.76 -1.49 12.67
N VAL A 151 -9.19 -0.30 12.54
CA VAL A 151 -7.82 0.01 12.91
C VAL A 151 -7.82 1.30 13.73
N HIS A 152 -7.65 1.15 15.04
CA HIS A 152 -7.66 2.24 16.00
C HIS A 152 -6.23 2.67 16.39
N HIS A 153 -6.13 3.80 17.08
CA HIS A 153 -4.88 4.27 17.69
C HIS A 153 -4.27 3.15 18.54
N GLN A 154 -2.97 2.88 18.35
CA GLN A 154 -2.24 1.77 18.97
C GLN A 154 -2.77 0.37 18.60
N GLY A 155 -3.60 0.25 17.57
CA GLY A 155 -4.17 -1.00 17.07
C GLY A 155 -3.38 -1.63 15.93
N GLY A 156 -2.10 -1.27 15.75
CA GLY A 156 -1.26 -1.80 14.68
C GLY A 156 -1.48 -1.12 13.31
N ALA A 157 -1.95 0.13 13.31
CA ALA A 157 -2.11 0.93 12.11
C ALA A 157 -0.86 0.99 11.23
N THR A 158 -1.06 1.17 9.93
CA THR A 158 0.04 1.55 9.03
C THR A 158 0.45 2.96 9.41
N LEU A 159 1.73 3.15 9.74
CA LEU A 159 2.29 4.48 9.90
C LEU A 159 2.60 5.02 8.51
N ILE A 160 2.27 6.28 8.27
CA ILE A 160 2.60 6.99 7.02
C ILE A 160 3.30 8.30 7.35
N SER A 161 4.15 8.76 6.45
CA SER A 161 4.85 10.03 6.58
C SER A 161 4.38 11.02 5.51
N PRO A 162 3.34 11.84 5.79
CA PRO A 162 2.83 12.82 4.84
C PRO A 162 3.93 13.72 4.28
N GLY A 163 4.01 13.81 2.95
CA GLY A 163 5.01 14.61 2.24
C GLY A 163 6.36 13.91 1.97
N SER A 164 6.60 12.72 2.54
CA SER A 164 7.84 11.96 2.32
C SER A 164 8.08 11.61 0.84
N HIS A 165 7.01 11.39 0.08
CA HIS A 165 7.07 11.13 -1.36
C HIS A 165 7.71 12.27 -2.15
N LEU A 166 7.58 13.52 -1.66
CA LEU A 166 8.20 14.68 -2.28
C LEU A 166 9.72 14.68 -2.08
N GLU A 167 10.21 14.23 -0.91
CA GLU A 167 11.64 14.12 -0.64
C GLU A 167 12.29 13.03 -1.50
N ILE A 168 11.62 11.88 -1.63
CA ILE A 168 12.09 10.80 -2.49
C ILE A 168 12.05 11.21 -3.97
N ALA A 169 11.01 11.92 -4.42
CA ALA A 169 10.92 12.43 -5.79
C ALA A 169 12.09 13.40 -6.10
N ARG A 170 12.40 14.33 -5.19
CA ARG A 170 13.56 15.22 -5.34
C ARG A 170 14.86 14.43 -5.43
N PHE A 171 15.04 13.44 -4.55
CA PHE A 171 16.22 12.59 -4.55
C PHE A 171 16.36 11.82 -5.87
N LEU A 172 15.34 11.09 -6.31
CA LEU A 172 15.40 10.31 -7.56
C LEU A 172 15.55 11.17 -8.82
N ALA A 173 15.08 12.43 -8.81
CA ALA A 173 15.30 13.36 -9.92
C ALA A 173 16.78 13.71 -10.12
N GLU A 174 17.60 13.61 -9.07
CA GLU A 174 19.04 13.85 -9.10
C GLU A 174 19.86 12.57 -9.39
N HIS A 175 19.20 11.40 -9.46
CA HIS A 175 19.83 10.09 -9.63
C HIS A 175 19.25 9.35 -10.86
N PRO A 176 19.50 9.84 -12.10
CA PRO A 176 18.99 9.22 -13.31
C PRO A 176 19.52 7.79 -13.55
N GLU A 177 20.61 7.39 -12.89
CA GLU A 177 21.14 6.03 -12.88
C GLU A 177 20.28 5.05 -12.06
N GLY A 178 19.34 5.58 -11.28
CA GLY A 178 18.43 4.80 -10.45
C GLY A 178 19.10 4.12 -9.26
N MET A 179 18.28 3.73 -8.29
CA MET A 179 18.75 3.28 -6.99
C MET A 179 18.32 1.84 -6.70
N LEU A 180 19.24 1.05 -6.14
CA LEU A 180 18.89 -0.28 -5.62
C LEU A 180 18.05 -0.14 -4.36
N PRO A 181 17.06 -1.02 -4.10
CA PRO A 181 16.07 -0.86 -3.02
C PRO A 181 16.61 -0.51 -1.64
N SER A 182 17.85 -0.91 -1.33
CA SER A 182 18.53 -0.58 -0.06
C SER A 182 18.62 0.92 0.24
N PHE A 183 18.55 1.81 -0.77
CA PHE A 183 18.58 3.25 -0.55
C PHE A 183 17.37 3.76 0.24
N ILE A 184 16.23 3.08 0.12
CA ILE A 184 14.97 3.45 0.78
C ILE A 184 15.01 3.07 2.26
N SER A 185 15.76 2.01 2.59
CA SER A 185 15.94 1.53 3.95
C SER A 185 16.94 2.36 4.76
N ASP A 186 17.65 3.30 4.11
CA ASP A 186 18.60 4.20 4.77
C ASP A 186 17.81 5.33 5.46
N ASN A 187 17.86 5.40 6.80
CA ASN A 187 17.11 6.35 7.63
C ASN A 187 17.30 7.83 7.24
N LYS A 188 18.31 8.16 6.42
CA LYS A 188 18.55 9.51 5.91
C LYS A 188 17.34 10.15 5.22
N LEU A 189 16.50 9.37 4.53
CA LEU A 189 15.29 9.92 3.90
C LEU A 189 14.22 10.26 4.93
N LYS A 190 14.09 9.44 5.99
CA LYS A 190 13.20 9.71 7.12
C LYS A 190 13.58 11.00 7.84
N GLU A 191 14.87 11.31 7.98
CA GLU A 191 15.36 12.53 8.64
C GLU A 191 14.89 13.83 7.96
N LYS A 192 14.56 13.77 6.66
CA LYS A 192 14.00 14.89 5.91
C LYS A 192 12.48 15.03 6.06
N CYS A 193 11.83 14.06 6.71
CA CYS A 193 10.38 14.04 6.86
C CYS A 193 9.95 14.71 8.17
N HIS A 194 8.79 15.36 8.16
CA HIS A 194 8.33 16.21 9.27
C HIS A 194 7.00 15.80 9.88
N SER A 195 6.27 14.89 9.23
CA SER A 195 4.98 14.40 9.69
C SER A 195 4.98 12.89 9.70
N PHE A 196 4.44 12.30 10.77
CA PHE A 196 4.34 10.87 10.97
C PHE A 196 3.02 10.61 11.69
N ILE A 197 2.12 9.85 11.06
CA ILE A 197 0.78 9.62 11.59
C ILE A 197 0.39 8.15 11.45
N GLU A 198 -0.56 7.73 12.26
CA GLU A 198 -1.27 6.47 12.05
C GLU A 198 -2.38 6.65 11.02
N ALA A 199 -2.46 5.74 10.06
CA ALA A 199 -3.63 5.61 9.19
C ALA A 199 -4.75 4.88 9.94
N ILE A 200 -5.53 5.64 10.71
CA ILE A 200 -6.72 5.17 11.43
C ILE A 200 -7.87 5.03 10.44
N VAL A 201 -8.43 3.82 10.36
CA VAL A 201 -9.40 3.43 9.34
C VAL A 201 -10.42 2.43 9.90
N ASP A 202 -11.58 2.38 9.27
CA ASP A 202 -12.62 1.40 9.56
C ASP A 202 -12.53 0.23 8.56
N ALA A 203 -13.12 -0.91 8.90
CA ALA A 203 -13.24 -2.03 7.98
C ALA A 203 -13.94 -1.60 6.68
N GLY A 204 -13.31 -1.87 5.54
CA GLY A 204 -13.80 -1.49 4.22
C GLY A 204 -13.19 -0.22 3.66
N ASP A 205 -12.39 0.50 4.45
CA ASP A 205 -11.63 1.64 3.96
C ASP A 205 -10.39 1.22 3.17
N MET A 206 -9.92 2.13 2.33
CA MET A 206 -8.64 2.02 1.62
C MET A 206 -7.78 3.25 1.86
N VAL A 207 -6.48 3.02 2.06
CA VAL A 207 -5.45 4.07 2.08
C VAL A 207 -4.68 3.94 0.77
N ILE A 208 -4.88 4.90 -0.13
CA ILE A 208 -4.15 4.96 -1.41
C ILE A 208 -2.99 5.92 -1.23
N MET A 209 -1.77 5.47 -1.56
CA MET A 209 -0.52 6.17 -1.32
C MET A 209 0.27 6.33 -2.62
N HIS A 210 1.01 7.43 -2.69
CA HIS A 210 2.03 7.67 -3.71
C HIS A 210 3.08 6.54 -3.67
N PRO A 211 3.64 6.11 -4.81
CA PRO A 211 4.62 5.03 -4.88
C PRO A 211 5.91 5.27 -4.09
N PHE A 212 6.14 6.51 -3.66
CA PHE A 212 7.29 6.93 -2.85
C PHE A 212 6.92 7.28 -1.40
N MET A 213 5.73 6.89 -0.94
CA MET A 213 5.30 7.15 0.42
C MET A 213 6.12 6.32 1.41
N LEU A 214 6.85 6.98 2.32
CA LEU A 214 7.44 6.29 3.46
C LEU A 214 6.33 5.84 4.42
N HIS A 215 6.39 4.57 4.81
CA HIS A 215 5.45 3.93 5.70
C HIS A 215 6.13 2.86 6.56
N ALA A 216 5.48 2.47 7.65
CA ALA A 216 5.95 1.45 8.58
C ALA A 216 4.79 0.70 9.24
N SER A 217 5.09 -0.43 9.89
CA SER A 217 4.14 -1.09 10.80
C SER A 217 4.22 -0.47 12.20
N SER A 218 3.08 -0.14 12.81
CA SER A 218 3.04 0.22 14.24
C SER A 218 2.77 -0.98 15.15
N GLN A 219 2.95 -0.77 16.45
CA GLN A 219 2.62 -1.74 17.48
C GLN A 219 1.10 -1.95 17.58
N ASN A 220 0.68 -3.18 17.84
CA ASN A 220 -0.70 -3.52 18.16
C ASN A 220 -0.83 -3.73 19.68
N LYS A 221 -0.98 -2.62 20.41
CA LYS A 221 -1.17 -2.58 21.86
C LYS A 221 -2.54 -3.09 22.29
N LEU A 222 -3.55 -2.94 21.44
CA LEU A 222 -4.93 -3.28 21.76
C LEU A 222 -5.20 -4.78 21.67
N LYS A 223 -4.32 -5.55 21.01
CA LYS A 223 -4.57 -6.97 20.66
C LYS A 223 -5.94 -7.11 19.96
N THR A 224 -6.18 -6.24 18.98
CA THR A 224 -7.29 -6.35 18.04
C THR A 224 -6.72 -6.77 16.69
N VAL A 225 -7.17 -7.89 16.13
CA VAL A 225 -6.56 -8.41 14.90
C VAL A 225 -6.80 -7.44 13.75
N ARG A 226 -5.71 -6.99 13.13
CA ARG A 226 -5.72 -6.09 11.98
C ARG A 226 -5.43 -6.86 10.70
N LEU A 227 -6.43 -6.94 9.82
CA LEU A 227 -6.35 -7.62 8.53
C LEU A 227 -6.33 -6.61 7.39
N MET A 228 -5.31 -6.69 6.54
CA MET A 228 -5.22 -5.85 5.33
C MET A 228 -4.57 -6.58 4.15
N ASN A 229 -4.83 -6.08 2.94
CA ASN A 229 -3.97 -6.31 1.78
C ASN A 229 -3.07 -5.09 1.56
N ASN A 230 -1.83 -5.31 1.13
CA ASN A 230 -0.93 -4.27 0.64
C ASN A 230 -0.67 -4.51 -0.85
N ASN A 231 -1.36 -3.77 -1.71
CA ASN A 231 -1.36 -3.98 -3.14
C ASN A 231 -0.48 -2.93 -3.83
N ASN A 232 0.60 -3.38 -4.46
CA ASN A 232 1.40 -2.57 -5.37
C ASN A 232 0.76 -2.61 -6.77
N ILE A 233 0.29 -1.47 -7.25
CA ILE A 233 -0.34 -1.35 -8.56
C ILE A 233 0.71 -0.92 -9.58
N LYS A 234 0.98 -1.79 -10.55
CA LYS A 234 1.89 -1.54 -11.66
C LYS A 234 1.20 -0.79 -12.79
N ILE A 235 1.94 0.08 -13.46
CA ILE A 235 1.48 0.73 -14.69
C ILE A 235 2.25 0.20 -15.90
N LYS A 236 1.67 0.30 -17.09
CA LYS A 236 2.26 -0.23 -18.34
C LYS A 236 3.50 0.55 -18.76
N ASP A 237 3.36 1.87 -18.77
CA ASP A 237 4.36 2.79 -19.28
C ASP A 237 4.99 3.59 -18.14
N PRO A 238 6.28 3.95 -18.24
CA PRO A 238 6.92 4.88 -17.31
C PRO A 238 6.12 6.17 -17.13
N LEU A 239 6.26 6.78 -15.95
CA LEU A 239 5.67 8.10 -15.70
C LEU A 239 6.27 9.13 -16.66
N CYS A 240 5.44 10.04 -17.18
CA CYS A 240 5.89 11.05 -18.13
C CYS A 240 5.65 12.45 -17.56
N PHE A 241 6.73 13.20 -17.35
CA PHE A 241 6.70 14.55 -16.74
C PHE A 241 6.80 15.67 -17.78
N HIS A 242 6.81 15.34 -19.07
CA HIS A 242 6.83 16.31 -20.17
C HIS A 242 5.83 15.86 -21.26
N ARG A 243 4.54 16.03 -20.98
CA ARG A 243 3.45 15.70 -21.92
C ARG A 243 3.01 16.93 -22.69
N GLN A 244 2.81 16.78 -24.00
CA GLN A 244 2.35 17.87 -24.86
C GLN A 244 0.93 18.36 -24.50
N ASP A 245 0.05 17.44 -24.11
CA ASP A 245 -1.33 17.74 -23.71
C ASP A 245 -1.49 18.19 -22.25
N LYS A 246 -0.40 18.15 -21.46
CA LYS A 246 -0.36 18.42 -20.01
C LYS A 246 -1.31 17.56 -19.18
N ASN A 247 -1.79 16.45 -19.73
CA ASN A 247 -2.71 15.54 -19.03
C ASN A 247 -1.92 14.59 -18.12
N TYR A 248 -1.41 15.14 -17.01
CA TYR A 248 -0.64 14.40 -16.01
C TYR A 248 -1.56 13.65 -15.04
N SER A 249 -1.18 12.44 -14.66
CA SER A 249 -1.79 11.72 -13.53
C SER A 249 -1.55 12.44 -12.20
N LEU A 250 -2.29 12.09 -11.14
CA LEU A 250 -2.05 12.68 -9.82
C LEU A 250 -0.66 12.32 -9.27
N VAL A 251 -0.13 11.15 -9.63
CA VAL A 251 1.24 10.73 -9.33
C VAL A 251 2.26 11.66 -10.03
N GLU A 252 2.09 11.88 -11.33
CA GLU A 252 2.96 12.78 -12.10
C GLU A 252 2.87 14.23 -11.59
N LYS A 253 1.67 14.72 -11.25
CA LYS A 253 1.46 16.04 -10.64
C LYS A 253 2.14 16.18 -9.28
N ALA A 254 2.11 15.16 -8.43
CA ALA A 254 2.80 15.17 -7.15
C ALA A 254 4.33 15.31 -7.30
N ILE A 255 4.91 14.62 -8.30
CA ILE A 255 6.34 14.73 -8.61
C ILE A 255 6.68 16.12 -9.17
N LEU A 256 5.91 16.63 -10.13
CA LEU A 256 6.10 17.99 -10.66
C LEU A 256 5.97 19.07 -9.57
N PHE A 257 5.01 18.89 -8.65
CA PHE A 257 4.86 19.73 -7.46
C PHE A 257 6.10 19.67 -6.56
N ALA A 258 6.65 18.47 -6.31
CA ALA A 258 7.87 18.29 -5.51
C ALA A 258 9.07 19.04 -6.10
N LEU A 259 9.19 19.04 -7.43
CA LEU A 259 10.27 19.68 -8.18
C LEU A 259 10.04 21.17 -8.43
N LYS A 260 8.84 21.69 -8.14
CA LYS A 260 8.41 23.06 -8.45
C LYS A 260 8.55 23.39 -9.95
N LYS A 261 8.11 22.47 -10.81
CA LYS A 261 8.19 22.61 -12.27
C LYS A 261 6.83 22.33 -12.91
N ASP A 262 6.56 23.00 -14.03
CA ASP A 262 5.39 22.71 -14.88
C ASP A 262 5.59 21.46 -15.74
N TYR A 263 6.85 21.14 -16.04
CA TYR A 263 7.29 19.94 -16.75
C TYR A 263 8.73 19.59 -16.37
N PHE A 264 9.16 18.35 -16.60
CA PHE A 264 10.53 17.92 -16.32
C PHE A 264 11.01 16.88 -17.33
N ASP A 265 12.11 17.18 -18.03
CA ASP A 265 12.79 16.22 -18.89
C ASP A 265 13.62 15.26 -18.03
N PHE A 266 13.08 14.06 -17.80
CA PHE A 266 13.78 12.99 -17.10
C PHE A 266 14.16 11.89 -18.10
N THR A 267 15.40 11.42 -18.01
CA THR A 267 15.89 10.29 -18.82
C THR A 267 16.81 9.45 -17.96
N ILE A 268 16.50 8.16 -17.87
CA ILE A 268 17.33 7.22 -17.13
C ILE A 268 18.69 7.05 -17.83
N THR A 269 19.76 6.91 -17.06
CA THR A 269 21.13 6.68 -17.57
C THR A 269 21.61 5.25 -17.33
N HIS A 270 20.79 4.42 -16.68
CA HIS A 270 21.06 3.01 -16.45
C HIS A 270 19.86 2.15 -16.86
N LYS A 271 20.09 0.86 -17.11
CA LYS A 271 19.03 -0.08 -17.49
C LYS A 271 18.08 -0.35 -16.31
N ARG A 272 16.80 -0.60 -16.62
CA ARG A 272 15.85 -1.16 -15.65
C ARG A 272 16.24 -2.59 -15.30
N GLU A 273 16.14 -2.94 -14.02
CA GLU A 273 16.59 -4.22 -13.48
C GLU A 273 15.52 -4.77 -12.54
N SER A 274 15.11 -6.02 -12.77
CA SER A 274 14.30 -6.79 -11.81
C SER A 274 15.21 -7.44 -10.77
N ILE A 275 14.76 -7.47 -9.52
CA ILE A 275 15.44 -8.03 -8.37
C ILE A 275 14.54 -9.11 -7.78
N ILE A 276 15.12 -10.22 -7.33
CA ILE A 276 14.37 -11.28 -6.63
C ILE A 276 14.66 -11.12 -5.14
N PRO A 277 13.68 -10.68 -4.32
CA PRO A 277 13.86 -10.55 -2.88
C PRO A 277 13.95 -11.91 -2.17
N ASP A 278 14.73 -11.98 -1.08
CA ASP A 278 14.86 -13.20 -0.25
C ASP A 278 13.50 -13.68 0.30
N ARG A 279 12.57 -12.76 0.57
CA ARG A 279 11.22 -13.08 1.09
C ARG A 279 10.42 -14.00 0.17
N ILE A 280 10.71 -14.05 -1.13
CA ILE A 280 9.99 -14.91 -2.08
C ILE A 280 10.15 -16.40 -1.73
N ALA A 281 11.34 -16.81 -1.29
CA ALA A 281 11.59 -18.19 -0.88
C ALA A 281 10.77 -18.57 0.38
N MET A 282 10.67 -17.64 1.35
CA MET A 282 9.90 -17.86 2.58
C MET A 282 8.39 -17.95 2.31
N GLN A 283 7.88 -17.10 1.42
CA GLN A 283 6.47 -17.11 1.02
C GLN A 283 6.08 -18.43 0.35
N LYS A 284 6.94 -18.97 -0.53
CA LYS A 284 6.71 -20.26 -1.18
C LYS A 284 6.59 -21.40 -0.17
N ALA A 285 7.52 -21.47 0.79
CA ALA A 285 7.49 -22.50 1.83
C ALA A 285 6.23 -22.46 2.70
N PHE A 286 5.63 -21.29 2.91
CA PHE A 286 4.36 -21.16 3.62
C PHE A 286 3.20 -21.71 2.78
N SER A 287 3.11 -21.30 1.51
CA SER A 287 2.09 -21.78 0.57
C SER A 287 2.06 -23.31 0.49
N ASP A 288 3.22 -23.95 0.36
CA ASP A 288 3.34 -25.40 0.25
C ASP A 288 2.79 -26.12 1.50
N LYS A 289 2.96 -25.54 2.70
CA LYS A 289 2.41 -26.07 3.95
C LYS A 289 0.89 -25.95 4.02
N GLU A 290 0.33 -24.80 3.62
CA GLU A 290 -1.13 -24.63 3.58
C GLU A 290 -1.79 -25.59 2.58
N GLU A 291 -1.18 -25.81 1.41
CA GLU A 291 -1.68 -26.74 0.40
C GLU A 291 -1.67 -28.19 0.90
N ALA A 292 -0.57 -28.61 1.52
CA ALA A 292 -0.46 -29.94 2.14
C ALA A 292 -1.55 -30.18 3.20
N ARG A 293 -1.93 -29.15 3.98
CA ARG A 293 -3.01 -29.24 4.96
C ARG A 293 -4.36 -29.49 4.30
N LYS A 294 -4.70 -28.71 3.27
CA LYS A 294 -5.97 -28.86 2.52
C LYS A 294 -6.13 -30.27 1.96
N ASN A 295 -5.05 -30.86 1.46
CA ASN A 295 -5.05 -32.21 0.89
C ASN A 295 -5.21 -33.32 1.95
N ASN A 296 -4.89 -33.06 3.22
CA ASN A 296 -5.02 -34.04 4.32
C ASN A 296 -6.39 -34.00 5.02
N THR A 297 -7.19 -32.96 4.78
CA THR A 297 -8.56 -32.79 5.32
C THR A 297 -9.67 -33.18 4.35
N ASN A 298 -9.33 -33.58 3.11
CA ASN A 298 -10.23 -34.15 2.10
C ASN A 298 -10.09 -35.69 2.06
#